data_AF-A0A1J6Y6P2-F1
#
_entry.id   AF-A0A1J6Y6P2-F1
#
_cell.length_a   1.000
_cell.length_b   1.000
_cell.length_c   1.000
_cell.angle_alpha   90.00
_cell.angle_beta   90.00
_cell.angle_gamma   90.00
#
_symmetry.space_group_name_H-M   'P 1'
#
loop_
_entity.id
_entity.type
_entity.pdbx_description
1 polymer ?
#
loop_
_entity_poly.entity_id
_entity_poly.type
_entity_poly.pdbx_seq_one_letter_code
_entity_poly.pdbx_strand_id
1 'polypeptide(L)'
;MLGEEAHIRSSKVTGPRYDATYPAEQLNEYENLVLLCPTHHTVIDKDKGRAWPTANVLEMKQAHEAHVDAAMGSPAKSRLELEVALAARIDRWEASIHLAGWEELSRRLNYVVPYVTTEQWFALSQTSAWLAGLDWPHEYPKLAAAFETHGAVLCVLVQHLTDVFVSDGKEHRIRRRHKERWFGGSDGERKYTEAISQFGVDDAVTSVLITELTRTVNLVIQAVNKELIPLYRFNDGPVQMIEGDVFWGLWSSTPRYDPLDWETFPRAYVLSDVAQRVRDELQGGDPRNGVRMDIAAFDPSLNGRGALGRRRLKHTQPVPSSTDEA
;
A
#
# COMPACT_ATOMS: atom_id res chain seq x y z
N MET A 1 -17.94 18.20 19.14
CA MET A 1 -17.51 16.87 19.61
C MET A 1 -18.55 15.85 19.19
N LEU A 2 -18.12 14.82 18.46
CA LEU A 2 -18.85 13.56 18.23
C LEU A 2 -18.69 12.70 19.51
N GLY A 3 -19.63 11.81 19.83
CA GLY A 3 -19.82 11.20 21.17
C GLY A 3 -18.64 10.44 21.79
N GLU A 4 -18.79 10.07 23.07
CA GLU A 4 -17.90 9.28 23.91
C GLU A 4 -18.53 7.92 24.24
N GLU A 5 -17.72 6.86 24.28
CA GLU A 5 -18.14 5.55 24.77
C GLU A 5 -18.25 5.58 26.30
N ALA A 6 -19.42 5.23 26.81
CA ALA A 6 -19.73 5.17 28.22
C ALA A 6 -20.03 3.74 28.65
N HIS A 7 -19.44 3.30 29.76
CA HIS A 7 -19.78 2.01 30.37
C HIS A 7 -21.14 2.09 31.08
N ILE A 8 -22.04 1.18 30.73
CA ILE A 8 -23.31 1.00 31.42
C ILE A 8 -23.06 0.51 32.85
N ARG A 9 -22.12 -0.43 33.05
CA ARG A 9 -21.63 -0.86 34.38
C ARG A 9 -20.15 -0.58 34.50
N SER A 10 -19.77 0.14 35.57
CA SER A 10 -18.37 0.46 35.88
C SER A 10 -17.57 -0.77 36.30
N SER A 11 -16.31 -0.84 35.87
CA SER A 11 -15.31 -1.80 36.38
C SER A 11 -14.79 -1.44 37.78
N LYS A 12 -14.92 -0.18 38.20
CA LYS A 12 -14.48 0.32 39.51
C LYS A 12 -15.59 0.14 40.55
N VAL A 13 -15.25 -0.43 41.70
CA VAL A 13 -16.13 -0.60 42.88
C VAL A 13 -16.79 0.71 43.32
N THR A 14 -16.07 1.83 43.20
CA THR A 14 -16.56 3.16 43.58
C THR A 14 -17.24 3.91 42.45
N GLY A 15 -17.27 3.35 41.23
CA GLY A 15 -17.78 3.99 40.03
C GLY A 15 -19.30 3.82 39.82
N PRO A 16 -19.85 4.46 38.78
CA PRO A 16 -21.28 4.44 38.50
C PRO A 16 -21.81 3.04 38.21
N ARG A 17 -22.95 2.67 38.82
CA ARG A 17 -23.64 1.39 38.57
C ARG A 17 -22.74 0.14 38.67
N TYR A 18 -21.71 0.16 39.53
CA TYR A 18 -20.88 -1.02 39.76
C TYR A 18 -21.73 -2.21 40.22
N ASP A 19 -21.48 -3.37 39.62
CA ASP A 19 -22.16 -4.62 39.92
C ASP A 19 -21.11 -5.72 40.09
N ALA A 20 -20.94 -6.20 41.32
CA ALA A 20 -19.98 -7.26 41.65
C ALA A 20 -20.33 -8.63 41.03
N THR A 21 -21.56 -8.79 40.55
CA THR A 21 -22.04 -10.04 39.92
C THR A 21 -21.90 -10.02 38.40
N TYR A 22 -21.56 -8.88 37.80
CA TYR A 22 -21.37 -8.77 36.36
C TYR A 22 -20.01 -9.36 35.94
N PRO A 23 -19.95 -10.23 34.93
CA PRO A 23 -18.70 -10.87 34.52
C PRO A 23 -17.65 -9.86 34.07
N ALA A 24 -16.42 -10.01 34.56
CA ALA A 24 -15.34 -9.06 34.28
C ALA A 24 -14.98 -9.02 32.79
N GLU A 25 -15.08 -10.16 32.12
CA GLU A 25 -14.89 -10.32 30.68
C GLU A 25 -15.93 -9.56 29.84
N GLN A 26 -17.13 -9.29 30.38
CA GLN A 26 -18.19 -8.57 29.65
C GLN A 26 -18.13 -7.04 29.83
N LEU A 27 -17.21 -6.53 30.67
CA LEU A 27 -17.19 -5.10 31.00
C LEU A 27 -16.89 -4.22 29.78
N ASN A 28 -16.08 -4.70 28.83
CA ASN A 28 -15.70 -3.95 27.63
C ASN A 28 -16.43 -4.43 26.36
N GLU A 29 -17.40 -5.33 26.50
CA GLU A 29 -18.16 -5.85 25.37
C GLU A 29 -19.24 -4.86 24.94
N TYR A 30 -19.67 -4.97 23.67
CA TYR A 30 -20.65 -4.09 23.05
C TYR A 30 -21.90 -3.91 23.92
N GLU A 31 -22.39 -4.99 24.53
CA GLU A 31 -23.58 -5.02 25.37
C GLU A 31 -23.50 -4.05 26.55
N ASN A 32 -22.30 -3.80 27.11
CA ASN A 32 -22.07 -2.91 28.24
C ASN A 32 -21.64 -1.48 27.85
N LEU A 33 -21.58 -1.16 26.56
CA LEU A 33 -21.23 0.18 26.06
C LEU A 33 -22.45 0.91 25.50
N VAL A 34 -22.47 2.23 25.68
CA VAL A 34 -23.42 3.17 25.06
C VAL A 34 -22.71 4.44 24.62
N LEU A 35 -23.06 4.97 23.44
CA LEU A 35 -22.45 6.19 22.89
C LEU A 35 -23.26 7.42 23.34
N LEU A 36 -22.60 8.39 24.00
CA LEU A 36 -23.25 9.60 24.52
C LEU A 36 -22.42 10.84 24.23
N CYS A 37 -23.03 12.01 24.10
CA CYS A 37 -22.23 13.24 24.09
C CYS A 37 -21.60 13.49 25.48
N PRO A 38 -20.48 14.23 25.59
CA PRO A 38 -19.78 14.43 26.85
C PRO A 38 -20.67 14.96 27.99
N THR A 39 -21.64 15.82 27.64
CA THR A 39 -22.62 16.36 28.60
C THR A 39 -23.52 15.26 29.17
N HIS A 40 -24.11 14.42 28.32
CA HIS A 40 -25.02 13.37 28.78
C HIS A 40 -24.26 12.22 29.45
N HIS A 41 -23.04 11.91 29.01
CA HIS A 41 -22.16 10.98 29.70
C HIS A 41 -21.92 11.43 31.16
N THR A 42 -21.56 12.70 31.36
CA THR A 42 -21.39 13.29 32.70
C THR A 42 -22.68 13.22 33.52
N VAL A 43 -23.84 13.48 32.91
CA VAL A 43 -25.15 13.46 33.58
C VAL A 43 -25.50 12.06 34.08
N ILE A 44 -25.31 11.03 33.26
CA ILE A 44 -25.68 9.66 33.65
C ILE A 44 -24.75 9.07 34.71
N ASP A 45 -23.50 9.53 34.78
CA ASP A 45 -22.51 9.03 35.73
C ASP A 45 -22.50 9.77 37.07
N LYS A 46 -23.12 10.95 37.11
CA LYS A 46 -23.21 11.80 38.30
C LYS A 46 -23.81 11.02 39.49
N ASP A 47 -23.28 11.30 40.67
CA ASP A 47 -23.70 10.70 41.94
C ASP A 47 -23.72 9.17 41.90
N LYS A 48 -22.69 8.57 41.27
CA LYS A 48 -22.52 7.13 41.03
C LYS A 48 -23.64 6.51 40.19
N GLY A 49 -24.25 7.29 39.30
CA GLY A 49 -25.34 6.85 38.44
C GLY A 49 -26.66 6.63 39.18
N ARG A 50 -26.83 7.18 40.40
CA ARG A 50 -28.04 6.98 41.21
C ARG A 50 -29.32 7.37 40.46
N ALA A 51 -29.29 8.46 39.70
CA ALA A 51 -30.44 8.96 38.94
C ALA A 51 -30.73 8.14 37.67
N TRP A 52 -29.74 7.36 37.22
CA TRP A 52 -29.80 6.56 35.99
C TRP A 52 -29.33 5.14 36.28
N PRO A 53 -30.20 4.30 36.89
CA PRO A 53 -29.89 2.89 37.14
C PRO A 53 -29.57 2.14 35.84
N THR A 54 -28.87 1.02 35.97
CA THR A 54 -28.46 0.15 34.85
C THR A 54 -29.62 -0.19 33.90
N ALA A 55 -30.79 -0.49 34.44
CA ALA A 55 -31.98 -0.80 33.64
C ALA A 55 -32.40 0.37 32.73
N ASN A 56 -32.39 1.61 33.23
CA ASN A 56 -32.75 2.78 32.45
C ASN A 56 -31.75 3.02 31.32
N VAL A 57 -30.45 2.85 31.58
CA VAL A 57 -29.42 3.05 30.55
C VAL A 57 -29.50 1.96 29.47
N LEU A 58 -29.79 0.72 29.86
CA LEU A 58 -30.06 -0.36 28.92
C LEU A 58 -31.31 -0.10 28.07
N GLU A 59 -32.39 0.38 28.68
CA GLU A 59 -33.61 0.75 27.97
C GLU A 59 -33.37 1.91 26.98
N MET A 60 -32.63 2.95 27.40
CA MET A 60 -32.25 4.05 26.51
C MET A 60 -31.42 3.55 25.32
N LYS A 61 -30.46 2.65 25.56
CA LYS A 61 -29.67 2.01 24.51
C LYS A 61 -30.58 1.24 23.54
N GLN A 62 -31.41 0.33 24.06
CA GLN A 62 -32.31 -0.49 23.25
C GLN A 62 -33.30 0.35 22.44
N ALA A 63 -33.89 1.39 23.05
CA ALA A 63 -34.80 2.30 22.36
C ALA A 63 -34.10 3.09 21.25
N HIS A 64 -32.86 3.52 21.49
CA HIS A 64 -32.06 4.20 20.47
C HIS A 64 -31.68 3.25 19.34
N GLU A 65 -31.18 2.04 19.65
CA GLU A 65 -30.84 1.01 18.66
C GLU A 65 -32.07 0.64 17.82
N ALA A 66 -33.22 0.43 18.44
CA ALA A 66 -34.47 0.14 17.73
C ALA A 66 -34.94 1.33 16.86
N HIS A 67 -34.76 2.57 17.33
CA HIS A 67 -35.07 3.76 16.54
C HIS A 67 -34.14 3.88 15.32
N VAL A 68 -32.84 3.64 15.51
CA VAL A 68 -31.85 3.63 14.43
C VAL A 68 -32.17 2.51 13.44
N ASP A 69 -32.45 1.30 13.91
CA ASP A 69 -32.85 0.16 13.07
C ASP A 69 -34.14 0.43 12.30
N ALA A 70 -35.12 1.11 12.89
CA ALA A 70 -36.36 1.48 12.20
C ALA A 70 -36.18 2.64 11.20
N ALA A 71 -35.30 3.59 11.52
CA ALA A 71 -34.97 4.72 10.64
C ALA A 71 -34.08 4.29 9.46
N MET A 72 -33.26 3.27 9.66
CA MET A 72 -32.45 2.65 8.62
C MET A 72 -33.27 1.62 7.85
N GLY A 73 -33.74 1.97 6.65
CA GLY A 73 -34.35 1.00 5.75
C GLY A 73 -33.40 -0.18 5.46
N SER A 74 -33.94 -1.37 5.17
CA SER A 74 -33.16 -2.58 4.86
C SER A 74 -32.00 -2.35 3.86
N PRO A 75 -32.16 -1.58 2.76
CA PRO A 75 -31.06 -1.28 1.85
C PRO A 75 -29.91 -0.48 2.48
N ALA A 76 -30.22 0.45 3.39
CA ALA A 76 -29.21 1.25 4.09
C ALA A 76 -28.42 0.39 5.09
N LYS A 77 -29.11 -0.53 5.77
CA LYS A 77 -28.48 -1.50 6.69
C LYS A 77 -27.54 -2.45 5.96
N SER A 78 -27.98 -3.06 4.85
CA SER A 78 -27.13 -3.93 4.04
C SER A 78 -25.92 -3.20 3.46
N ARG A 79 -26.07 -1.93 3.08
CA ARG A 79 -24.95 -1.10 2.66
C ARG A 79 -23.95 -0.87 3.79
N LEU A 80 -24.40 -0.53 4.99
CA LEU A 80 -23.52 -0.33 6.14
C LEU A 80 -22.75 -1.61 6.48
N GLU A 81 -23.43 -2.77 6.51
CA GLU A 81 -22.79 -4.07 6.74
C GLU A 81 -21.70 -4.37 5.71
N LEU A 82 -21.95 -4.04 4.43
CA LEU A 82 -20.97 -4.15 3.37
C LEU A 82 -19.79 -3.19 3.58
N GLU A 83 -20.06 -1.92 3.92
CA GLU A 83 -19.01 -0.92 4.15
C GLU A 83 -18.10 -1.30 5.34
N VAL A 84 -18.67 -1.85 6.41
CA VAL A 84 -17.91 -2.39 7.57
C VAL A 84 -17.05 -3.58 7.14
N ALA A 85 -17.59 -4.51 6.35
CA ALA A 85 -16.83 -5.65 5.84
C ALA A 85 -15.69 -5.22 4.89
N LEU A 86 -15.91 -4.18 4.08
CA LEU A 86 -14.89 -3.59 3.22
C LEU A 86 -13.80 -2.87 4.03
N ALA A 87 -14.16 -2.16 5.10
CA ALA A 87 -13.20 -1.53 6.00
C ALA A 87 -12.28 -2.58 6.65
N ALA A 88 -12.85 -3.66 7.20
CA ALA A 88 -12.06 -4.76 7.76
C ALA A 88 -11.16 -5.44 6.72
N ARG A 89 -11.59 -5.48 5.45
CA ARG A 89 -10.78 -5.98 4.34
C ARG A 89 -9.59 -5.06 4.04
N ILE A 90 -9.78 -3.74 4.11
CA ILE A 90 -8.71 -2.75 3.94
C ILE A 90 -7.69 -2.87 5.08
N ASP A 91 -8.15 -3.00 6.33
CA ASP A 91 -7.26 -3.21 7.49
C ASP A 91 -6.40 -4.48 7.31
N ARG A 92 -7.02 -5.57 6.83
CA ARG A 92 -6.29 -6.80 6.50
C ARG A 92 -5.26 -6.58 5.40
N TRP A 93 -5.58 -5.83 4.36
CA TRP A 93 -4.65 -5.53 3.27
C TRP A 93 -3.45 -4.71 3.76
N GLU A 94 -3.69 -3.65 4.55
CA GLU A 94 -2.60 -2.84 5.13
C GLU A 94 -1.65 -3.71 5.96
N ALA A 95 -2.22 -4.58 6.80
CA ALA A 95 -1.47 -5.51 7.61
C ALA A 95 -0.74 -6.55 6.75
N SER A 96 -1.36 -7.14 5.72
CA SER A 96 -0.73 -8.22 4.96
C SER A 96 0.43 -7.72 4.08
N ILE A 97 0.37 -6.49 3.60
CA ILE A 97 1.46 -5.88 2.81
C ILE A 97 2.49 -5.14 3.67
N HIS A 98 2.33 -5.16 5.00
CA HIS A 98 3.16 -4.42 5.96
C HIS A 98 3.29 -2.93 5.63
N LEU A 99 2.17 -2.25 5.40
CA LEU A 99 2.16 -0.85 4.94
C LEU A 99 2.89 0.11 5.89
N ALA A 100 2.86 -0.15 7.20
CA ALA A 100 3.61 0.62 8.20
C ALA A 100 5.15 0.56 8.00
N GLY A 101 5.66 -0.47 7.33
CA GLY A 101 7.08 -0.66 7.01
C GLY A 101 7.44 -0.34 5.56
N TRP A 102 6.59 0.38 4.83
CA TRP A 102 6.74 0.60 3.38
C TRP A 102 8.04 1.30 2.98
N GLU A 103 8.45 2.30 3.76
CA GLU A 103 9.71 3.02 3.53
C GLU A 103 10.92 2.10 3.59
N GLU A 104 10.95 1.16 4.55
CA GLU A 104 12.05 0.20 4.66
C GLU A 104 12.00 -0.86 3.54
N LEU A 105 10.80 -1.32 3.14
CA LEU A 105 10.67 -2.22 1.99
C LEU A 105 11.20 -1.56 0.71
N SER A 106 10.74 -0.34 0.42
CA SER A 106 11.15 0.41 -0.77
C SER A 106 12.64 0.77 -0.74
N ARG A 107 13.18 1.18 0.40
CA ARG A 107 14.63 1.42 0.57
C ARG A 107 15.46 0.20 0.20
N ARG A 108 15.05 -1.00 0.62
CA ARG A 108 15.80 -2.24 0.33
C ARG A 108 15.71 -2.66 -1.13
N LEU A 109 14.54 -2.49 -1.75
CA LEU A 109 14.33 -2.78 -3.16
C LEU A 109 14.96 -1.75 -4.11
N ASN A 110 15.19 -0.52 -3.64
CA ASN A 110 15.91 0.54 -4.37
C ASN A 110 17.40 0.64 -3.99
N TYR A 111 17.91 -0.27 -3.16
CA TYR A 111 19.32 -0.27 -2.80
C TYR A 111 20.21 -0.66 -3.99
N VAL A 112 21.49 -0.27 -4.02
CA VAL A 112 22.47 -0.61 -5.10
C VAL A 112 22.50 -2.10 -5.46
N VAL A 113 22.26 -2.94 -4.46
CA VAL A 113 22.06 -4.37 -4.65
C VAL A 113 20.74 -4.71 -3.96
N PRO A 114 19.62 -4.68 -4.69
CA PRO A 114 18.31 -4.89 -4.12
C PRO A 114 18.21 -6.17 -3.32
N TYR A 115 17.48 -6.08 -2.21
CA TYR A 115 17.26 -7.20 -1.31
C TYR A 115 15.93 -7.09 -0.58
N VAL A 116 15.46 -8.21 -0.02
CA VAL A 116 14.27 -8.30 0.84
C VAL A 116 14.52 -9.34 1.93
N THR A 117 13.86 -9.24 3.08
CA THR A 117 13.86 -10.36 4.04
C THR A 117 12.95 -11.47 3.58
N THR A 118 13.19 -12.69 4.06
CA THR A 118 12.27 -13.83 3.83
C THR A 118 10.85 -13.51 4.28
N GLU A 119 10.69 -12.79 5.38
CA GLU A 119 9.39 -12.34 5.88
C GLU A 119 8.69 -11.38 4.92
N GLN A 120 9.39 -10.35 4.42
CA GLN A 120 8.85 -9.40 3.46
C GLN A 120 8.42 -10.09 2.17
N TRP A 121 9.27 -10.98 1.64
CA TRP A 121 8.91 -11.74 0.44
C TRP A 121 7.66 -12.59 0.71
N PHE A 122 7.63 -13.37 1.79
CA PHE A 122 6.48 -14.22 2.10
C PHE A 122 5.19 -13.41 2.29
N ALA A 123 5.26 -12.22 2.89
CA ALA A 123 4.13 -11.29 3.03
C ALA A 123 3.62 -10.79 1.66
N LEU A 124 4.53 -10.36 0.77
CA LEU A 124 4.18 -9.93 -0.59
C LEU A 124 3.54 -11.07 -1.41
N SER A 125 4.11 -12.27 -1.36
CA SER A 125 3.60 -13.44 -2.07
C SER A 125 2.21 -13.85 -1.59
N GLN A 126 2.00 -13.92 -0.26
CA GLN A 126 0.69 -14.25 0.30
C GLN A 126 -0.35 -13.17 0.01
N THR A 127 0.03 -11.89 0.10
CA THR A 127 -0.86 -10.78 -0.24
C THR A 127 -1.26 -10.84 -1.70
N SER A 128 -0.32 -11.11 -2.61
CA SER A 128 -0.62 -11.29 -4.04
C SER A 128 -1.61 -12.42 -4.28
N ALA A 129 -1.39 -13.58 -3.65
CA ALA A 129 -2.27 -14.75 -3.79
C ALA A 129 -3.67 -14.49 -3.21
N TRP A 130 -3.74 -13.80 -2.06
CA TRP A 130 -5.00 -13.42 -1.44
C TRP A 130 -5.79 -12.45 -2.31
N LEU A 131 -5.16 -11.38 -2.80
CA LEU A 131 -5.81 -10.38 -3.68
C LEU A 131 -6.36 -11.01 -4.96
N ALA A 132 -5.64 -11.97 -5.55
CA ALA A 132 -6.07 -12.68 -6.75
C ALA A 132 -7.35 -13.53 -6.57
N GLY A 133 -7.69 -13.88 -5.32
CA GLY A 133 -8.90 -14.65 -4.99
C GLY A 133 -10.07 -13.79 -4.52
N LEU A 134 -9.94 -12.46 -4.51
CA LEU A 134 -11.00 -11.57 -4.05
C LEU A 134 -12.01 -11.27 -5.16
N ASP A 135 -13.28 -11.22 -4.75
CA ASP A 135 -14.34 -10.59 -5.51
C ASP A 135 -14.67 -9.22 -4.89
N TRP A 136 -14.76 -8.19 -5.73
CA TRP A 136 -14.99 -6.81 -5.31
C TRP A 136 -16.41 -6.38 -5.70
N PRO A 137 -17.17 -5.77 -4.77
CA PRO A 137 -18.54 -5.36 -5.08
C PRO A 137 -18.57 -4.27 -6.17
N HIS A 138 -19.45 -4.45 -7.15
CA HIS A 138 -19.63 -3.55 -8.28
C HIS A 138 -20.06 -2.12 -7.91
N GLU A 139 -20.60 -1.94 -6.70
CA GLU A 139 -21.00 -0.64 -6.14
C GLU A 139 -19.80 0.27 -5.83
N TYR A 140 -18.59 -0.29 -5.76
CA TYR A 140 -17.33 0.42 -5.47
C TYR A 140 -16.33 0.25 -6.63
N PRO A 141 -16.64 0.79 -7.83
CA PRO A 141 -15.87 0.52 -9.04
C PRO A 141 -14.44 1.06 -8.98
N LYS A 142 -14.18 2.19 -8.30
CA LYS A 142 -12.80 2.70 -8.15
C LYS A 142 -12.02 1.83 -7.18
N LEU A 143 -12.65 1.34 -6.12
CA LEU A 143 -12.03 0.41 -5.17
C LEU A 143 -11.64 -0.88 -5.87
N ALA A 144 -12.57 -1.48 -6.63
CA ALA A 144 -12.33 -2.68 -7.43
C ALA A 144 -11.16 -2.47 -8.40
N ALA A 145 -11.23 -1.43 -9.24
CA ALA A 145 -10.20 -1.14 -10.23
C ALA A 145 -8.82 -0.86 -9.60
N ALA A 146 -8.78 -0.19 -8.44
CA ALA A 146 -7.55 0.07 -7.71
C ALA A 146 -6.90 -1.21 -7.16
N PHE A 147 -7.70 -2.09 -6.55
CA PHE A 147 -7.20 -3.36 -6.01
C PHE A 147 -6.81 -4.36 -7.10
N GLU A 148 -7.55 -4.41 -8.21
CA GLU A 148 -7.18 -5.22 -9.38
C GLU A 148 -5.83 -4.76 -9.95
N THR A 149 -5.64 -3.44 -10.13
CA THR A 149 -4.37 -2.86 -10.59
C THR A 149 -3.24 -3.13 -9.60
N HIS A 150 -3.49 -2.92 -8.31
CA HIS A 150 -2.50 -3.16 -7.26
C HIS A 150 -2.08 -4.65 -7.19
N GLY A 151 -3.05 -5.56 -7.26
CA GLY A 151 -2.81 -7.00 -7.30
C GLY A 151 -2.01 -7.42 -8.54
N ALA A 152 -2.29 -6.83 -9.71
CA ALA A 152 -1.56 -7.11 -10.94
C ALA A 152 -0.08 -6.68 -10.85
N VAL A 153 0.21 -5.47 -10.34
CA VAL A 153 1.60 -5.01 -10.14
C VAL A 153 2.32 -5.86 -9.10
N LEU A 154 1.66 -6.15 -7.98
CA LEU A 154 2.23 -6.96 -6.91
C LEU A 154 2.57 -8.37 -7.41
N CYS A 155 1.70 -8.97 -8.23
CA CYS A 155 1.93 -10.27 -8.85
C CYS A 155 3.18 -10.25 -9.73
N VAL A 156 3.33 -9.23 -10.59
CA VAL A 156 4.50 -9.08 -11.46
C VAL A 156 5.78 -8.82 -10.65
N LEU A 157 5.72 -8.04 -9.56
CA LEU A 157 6.85 -7.87 -8.64
C LEU A 157 7.24 -9.20 -8.00
N VAL A 158 6.30 -9.96 -7.44
CA VAL A 158 6.57 -11.27 -6.82
C VAL A 158 7.17 -12.24 -7.84
N GLN A 159 6.70 -12.25 -9.08
CA GLN A 159 7.29 -13.05 -10.15
C GLN A 159 8.74 -12.64 -10.40
N HIS A 160 9.02 -11.34 -10.55
CA HIS A 160 10.37 -10.82 -10.75
C HIS A 160 11.31 -11.22 -9.62
N LEU A 161 10.90 -11.02 -8.36
CA LEU A 161 11.68 -11.44 -7.19
C LEU A 161 11.98 -12.94 -7.25
N THR A 162 11.00 -13.76 -7.62
CA THR A 162 11.17 -15.22 -7.75
C THR A 162 12.15 -15.63 -8.83
N ASP A 163 12.14 -14.92 -9.95
CA ASP A 163 12.99 -15.26 -11.10
C ASP A 163 14.45 -14.83 -10.89
N VAL A 164 14.68 -13.70 -10.21
CA VAL A 164 16.02 -13.06 -10.19
C VAL A 164 16.69 -12.97 -8.82
N PHE A 165 15.98 -13.15 -7.71
CA PHE A 165 16.57 -13.11 -6.37
C PHE A 165 16.99 -14.51 -5.90
N VAL A 166 18.08 -14.57 -5.13
CA VAL A 166 18.59 -15.80 -4.52
C VAL A 166 18.69 -15.61 -3.00
N SER A 167 18.52 -16.72 -2.26
CA SER A 167 18.63 -16.70 -0.80
C SER A 167 20.06 -16.42 -0.34
N ASP A 168 20.18 -15.56 0.67
CA ASP A 168 21.40 -15.18 1.38
C ASP A 168 21.08 -15.11 2.88
N GLY A 169 21.09 -16.28 3.54
CA GLY A 169 20.72 -16.40 4.95
C GLY A 169 19.23 -16.10 5.20
N LYS A 170 18.94 -15.03 5.96
CA LYS A 170 17.57 -14.56 6.27
C LYS A 170 17.03 -13.54 5.26
N GLU A 171 17.84 -13.24 4.25
CA GLU A 171 17.53 -12.27 3.21
C GLU A 171 17.56 -12.96 1.85
N HIS A 172 17.03 -12.25 0.86
CA HIS A 172 17.13 -12.63 -0.54
C HIS A 172 17.64 -11.42 -1.30
N ARG A 173 18.64 -11.63 -2.15
CA ARG A 173 19.30 -10.56 -2.90
C ARG A 173 19.20 -10.82 -4.38
N ILE A 174 19.17 -9.76 -5.18
CA ILE A 174 19.28 -9.88 -6.62
C ILE A 174 20.54 -10.68 -7.01
N ARG A 175 20.40 -11.61 -7.94
CA ARG A 175 21.50 -12.49 -8.34
C ARG A 175 22.53 -11.73 -9.18
N ARG A 176 23.79 -11.73 -8.73
CA ARG A 176 24.90 -11.06 -9.43
C ARG A 176 25.75 -12.05 -10.21
N ARG A 177 25.19 -12.59 -11.31
CA ARG A 177 25.85 -13.62 -12.15
C ARG A 177 27.25 -13.22 -12.63
N HIS A 178 27.47 -11.94 -12.90
CA HIS A 178 28.76 -11.38 -13.30
C HIS A 178 29.85 -11.47 -12.20
N LYS A 179 29.50 -11.85 -10.97
CA LYS A 179 30.44 -12.11 -9.85
C LYS A 179 30.56 -13.59 -9.45
N GLU A 180 29.71 -14.48 -9.98
CA GLU A 180 29.64 -15.88 -9.57
C GLU A 180 30.60 -16.80 -10.34
N ARG A 181 31.03 -16.39 -11.55
CA ARG A 181 31.82 -17.24 -12.45
C ARG A 181 33.07 -16.53 -12.94
N TRP A 182 34.14 -17.31 -13.13
CA TRP A 182 35.30 -16.88 -13.90
C TRP A 182 34.97 -16.83 -15.40
N PHE A 183 35.15 -15.67 -16.03
CA PHE A 183 34.89 -15.44 -17.46
C PHE A 183 36.17 -15.56 -18.30
N GLY A 184 36.80 -16.74 -18.27
CA GLY A 184 38.01 -17.02 -19.07
C GLY A 184 37.72 -17.43 -20.52
N GLY A 185 38.76 -17.41 -21.36
CA GLY A 185 38.70 -17.82 -22.77
C GLY A 185 38.29 -16.70 -23.73
N SER A 186 38.28 -17.00 -25.03
CA SER A 186 38.00 -16.03 -26.10
C SER A 186 36.62 -15.35 -26.00
N ASP A 187 35.65 -16.04 -25.40
CA ASP A 187 34.26 -15.59 -25.23
C ASP A 187 34.00 -14.92 -23.86
N GLY A 188 35.03 -14.78 -23.03
CA GLY A 188 34.93 -14.31 -21.65
C GLY A 188 34.26 -12.94 -21.52
N GLU A 189 34.78 -11.94 -22.24
CA GLU A 189 34.28 -10.57 -22.17
C GLU A 189 32.82 -10.46 -22.64
N ARG A 190 32.44 -11.20 -23.68
CA ARG A 190 31.05 -11.24 -24.17
C ARG A 190 30.11 -11.78 -23.09
N LYS A 191 30.45 -12.91 -22.47
CA LYS A 191 29.65 -13.54 -21.41
C LYS A 191 29.58 -12.68 -20.14
N TYR A 192 30.67 -12.00 -19.80
CA TYR A 192 30.69 -11.04 -18.69
C TYR A 192 29.75 -9.86 -18.98
N THR A 193 29.86 -9.29 -20.19
CA THR A 193 29.03 -8.18 -20.65
C THR A 193 27.55 -8.55 -20.65
N GLU A 194 27.19 -9.75 -21.12
CA GLU A 194 25.82 -10.27 -21.05
C GLU A 194 25.33 -10.38 -19.60
N ALA A 195 26.16 -10.90 -18.69
CA ALA A 195 25.80 -11.09 -17.29
C ALA A 195 25.67 -9.77 -16.50
N ILE A 196 26.52 -8.78 -16.77
CA ILE A 196 26.42 -7.46 -16.12
C ILE A 196 25.28 -6.63 -16.71
N SER A 197 25.01 -6.76 -18.01
CA SER A 197 23.87 -6.12 -18.66
C SER A 197 22.55 -6.67 -18.13
N GLN A 198 22.46 -7.99 -17.95
CA GLN A 198 21.27 -8.60 -17.35
C GLN A 198 21.03 -8.10 -15.92
N PHE A 199 22.09 -7.99 -15.12
CA PHE A 199 21.99 -7.41 -13.78
C PHE A 199 21.44 -5.98 -13.82
N GLY A 200 21.92 -5.12 -14.72
CA GLY A 200 21.42 -3.75 -14.85
C GLY A 200 19.95 -3.66 -15.26
N VAL A 201 19.48 -4.59 -16.12
CA VAL A 201 18.04 -4.70 -16.44
C VAL A 201 17.24 -5.16 -15.23
N ASP A 202 17.66 -6.24 -14.56
CA ASP A 202 16.92 -6.81 -13.43
C ASP A 202 16.82 -5.84 -12.24
N ASP A 203 17.89 -5.07 -12.01
CA ASP A 203 17.95 -3.99 -11.02
C ASP A 203 16.94 -2.88 -11.35
N ALA A 204 16.98 -2.37 -12.57
CA ALA A 204 16.04 -1.32 -13.01
C ALA A 204 14.57 -1.79 -13.05
N VAL A 205 14.30 -3.06 -13.40
CA VAL A 205 12.95 -3.64 -13.30
C VAL A 205 12.48 -3.65 -11.85
N THR A 206 13.36 -3.96 -10.89
CA THR A 206 13.04 -3.93 -9.46
C THR A 206 12.59 -2.52 -9.04
N SER A 207 13.36 -1.50 -9.40
CA SER A 207 13.04 -0.09 -9.09
C SER A 207 11.75 0.39 -9.78
N VAL A 208 11.52 0.01 -11.04
CA VAL A 208 10.27 0.33 -11.75
C VAL A 208 9.07 -0.28 -11.04
N LEU A 209 9.14 -1.55 -10.68
CA LEU A 209 8.01 -2.27 -10.09
C LEU A 209 7.70 -1.81 -8.66
N ILE A 210 8.70 -1.50 -7.83
CA ILE A 210 8.43 -0.97 -6.48
C ILE A 210 7.89 0.47 -6.52
N THR A 211 8.34 1.27 -7.49
CA THR A 211 7.80 2.62 -7.73
C THR A 211 6.34 2.53 -8.18
N GLU A 212 6.03 1.66 -9.14
CA GLU A 212 4.65 1.44 -9.59
C GLU A 212 3.76 0.84 -8.50
N LEU A 213 4.28 -0.09 -7.71
CA LEU A 213 3.54 -0.66 -6.58
C LEU A 213 3.21 0.44 -5.56
N THR A 214 4.12 1.39 -5.32
CA THR A 214 3.83 2.55 -4.47
C THR A 214 2.77 3.46 -5.09
N ARG A 215 2.77 3.67 -6.42
CA ARG A 215 1.68 4.38 -7.12
C ARG A 215 0.33 3.70 -6.90
N THR A 216 0.28 2.36 -6.97
CA THR A 216 -0.96 1.60 -6.79
C THR A 216 -1.44 1.54 -5.33
N VAL A 217 -0.52 1.52 -4.34
CA VAL A 217 -0.88 1.74 -2.93
C VAL A 217 -1.57 3.10 -2.76
N ASN A 218 -1.00 4.15 -3.32
CA ASN A 218 -1.60 5.49 -3.28
C ASN A 218 -2.90 5.59 -4.11
N LEU A 219 -3.09 4.76 -5.13
CA LEU A 219 -4.35 4.61 -5.86
C LEU A 219 -5.43 3.97 -4.98
N VAL A 220 -5.10 2.88 -4.26
CA VAL A 220 -6.01 2.23 -3.30
C VAL A 220 -6.43 3.22 -2.22
N ILE A 221 -5.49 3.96 -1.62
CA ILE A 221 -5.80 4.98 -0.61
C ILE A 221 -6.77 6.04 -1.16
N GLN A 222 -6.57 6.48 -2.40
CA GLN A 222 -7.48 7.44 -3.04
C GLN A 222 -8.85 6.83 -3.33
N ALA A 223 -8.93 5.56 -3.74
CA ALA A 223 -10.19 4.87 -3.97
C ALA A 223 -11.00 4.73 -2.67
N VAL A 224 -10.35 4.29 -1.57
CA VAL A 224 -10.96 4.20 -0.24
C VAL A 224 -11.51 5.56 0.20
N ASN A 225 -10.73 6.62 0.05
CA ASN A 225 -11.17 7.99 0.37
C ASN A 225 -12.34 8.49 -0.49
N LYS A 226 -12.48 8.00 -1.72
CA LYS A 226 -13.53 8.45 -2.65
C LYS A 226 -14.83 7.69 -2.50
N GLU A 227 -14.79 6.41 -2.16
CA GLU A 227 -15.97 5.55 -2.21
C GLU A 227 -16.38 4.95 -0.86
N LEU A 228 -15.47 4.87 0.13
CA LEU A 228 -15.72 4.15 1.37
C LEU A 228 -15.54 5.01 2.63
N ILE A 229 -14.32 5.46 2.91
CA ILE A 229 -13.97 6.17 4.16
C ILE A 229 -13.27 7.49 3.79
N PRO A 230 -14.00 8.63 3.72
CA PRO A 230 -13.43 9.91 3.26
C PRO A 230 -12.26 10.48 4.06
N LEU A 231 -12.06 10.02 5.30
CA LEU A 231 -10.97 10.45 6.19
C LEU A 231 -9.93 9.35 6.39
N TYR A 232 -9.89 8.37 5.49
CA TYR A 232 -8.92 7.30 5.55
C TYR A 232 -7.50 7.85 5.40
N ARG A 233 -6.66 7.55 6.40
CA ARG A 233 -5.30 8.07 6.55
C ARG A 233 -5.22 9.60 6.59
N PHE A 234 -6.23 10.29 7.15
CA PHE A 234 -6.23 11.75 7.25
C PHE A 234 -4.99 12.32 7.95
N ASN A 235 -4.47 11.64 8.98
CA ASN A 235 -3.28 12.07 9.71
C ASN A 235 -1.96 11.62 9.06
N ASP A 236 -1.95 10.47 8.41
CA ASP A 236 -0.73 9.87 7.84
C ASP A 236 -0.46 10.34 6.41
N GLY A 237 -1.51 10.69 5.68
CA GLY A 237 -1.44 11.07 4.28
C GLY A 237 -1.10 9.92 3.32
N PRO A 238 -0.67 10.25 2.10
CA PRO A 238 -0.24 9.27 1.11
C PRO A 238 1.06 8.58 1.55
N VAL A 239 1.24 7.35 1.10
CA VAL A 239 2.41 6.53 1.42
C VAL A 239 3.62 7.04 0.65
N GLN A 240 4.72 7.23 1.38
CA GLN A 240 6.01 7.62 0.85
C GLN A 240 6.89 6.40 0.61
N MET A 241 7.82 6.50 -0.34
CA MET A 241 8.88 5.52 -0.51
C MET A 241 10.25 6.18 -0.39
N ILE A 242 11.25 5.40 0.00
CA ILE A 242 12.64 5.84 0.05
C ILE A 242 13.35 5.40 -1.22
N GLU A 243 14.09 6.32 -1.79
CA GLU A 243 14.95 6.14 -2.96
C GLU A 243 16.40 6.48 -2.61
N GLY A 244 17.32 5.89 -3.37
CA GLY A 244 18.75 6.10 -3.21
C GLY A 244 19.38 5.23 -2.12
N ASP A 245 20.59 5.62 -1.70
CA ASP A 245 21.40 4.87 -0.75
C ASP A 245 22.33 5.78 0.07
N VAL A 246 23.09 5.18 1.00
CA VAL A 246 24.01 5.90 1.89
C VAL A 246 25.19 6.57 1.18
N PHE A 247 25.47 6.21 -0.07
CA PHE A 247 26.57 6.76 -0.87
C PHE A 247 26.11 7.91 -1.77
N TRP A 248 24.91 7.82 -2.35
CA TRP A 248 24.36 8.80 -3.30
C TRP A 248 23.28 9.70 -2.71
N GLY A 249 22.96 9.52 -1.42
CA GLY A 249 21.91 10.24 -0.72
C GLY A 249 20.61 9.46 -0.69
N LEU A 250 19.89 9.58 0.42
CA LEU A 250 18.53 9.07 0.58
C LEU A 250 17.55 10.23 0.44
N TRP A 251 16.52 10.04 -0.37
CA TRP A 251 15.40 10.98 -0.45
C TRP A 251 14.09 10.22 -0.41
N SER A 252 13.03 10.90 0.04
CA SER A 252 11.69 10.37 -0.01
C SER A 252 10.96 10.89 -1.25
N SER A 253 10.10 10.05 -1.80
CA SER A 253 9.16 10.43 -2.85
C SER A 253 7.77 9.93 -2.52
N THR A 254 6.76 10.46 -3.21
CA THR A 254 5.36 10.04 -3.05
C THR A 254 4.77 9.72 -4.42
N PRO A 255 5.17 8.60 -5.05
CA PRO A 255 4.68 8.22 -6.37
C PRO A 255 3.15 8.08 -6.35
N ARG A 256 2.51 8.77 -7.28
CA ARG A 256 1.07 8.74 -7.49
C ARG A 256 0.77 8.92 -8.98
N TYR A 257 -0.41 8.48 -9.40
CA TYR A 257 -0.95 8.87 -10.70
C TYR A 257 -1.42 10.32 -10.61
N ASP A 258 -0.78 11.21 -11.37
CA ASP A 258 -1.06 12.64 -11.37
C ASP A 258 -0.86 13.21 -12.79
N PRO A 259 -1.93 13.60 -13.51
CA PRO A 259 -3.33 13.53 -13.08
C PRO A 259 -3.84 12.08 -12.96
N LEU A 260 -4.76 11.83 -12.02
CA LEU A 260 -5.44 10.55 -11.87
C LEU A 260 -6.69 10.49 -12.76
N ASP A 261 -6.68 9.58 -13.72
CA ASP A 261 -7.82 9.26 -14.58
C ASP A 261 -8.31 7.84 -14.31
N TRP A 262 -9.49 7.73 -13.68
CA TRP A 262 -10.11 6.46 -13.29
C TRP A 262 -10.51 5.60 -14.48
N GLU A 263 -10.75 6.18 -15.66
CA GLU A 263 -11.13 5.43 -16.86
C GLU A 263 -9.98 4.58 -17.41
N THR A 264 -8.74 4.84 -16.96
CA THR A 264 -7.56 4.08 -17.35
C THR A 264 -7.32 2.83 -16.50
N PHE A 265 -8.19 2.54 -15.53
CA PHE A 265 -8.08 1.38 -14.63
C PHE A 265 -9.25 0.41 -14.83
N PRO A 266 -9.04 -0.90 -14.61
CA PRO A 266 -7.80 -1.54 -14.16
C PRO A 266 -6.70 -1.59 -15.24
N ARG A 267 -5.44 -1.58 -14.82
CA ARG A 267 -4.29 -1.77 -15.74
C ARG A 267 -3.74 -3.18 -15.64
N ALA A 268 -3.30 -3.71 -16.78
CA ALA A 268 -2.61 -4.99 -16.87
C ALA A 268 -1.09 -4.79 -16.93
N TYR A 269 -0.36 -5.78 -16.41
CA TYR A 269 1.11 -5.75 -16.36
C TYR A 269 1.64 -7.12 -16.78
N VAL A 270 2.70 -7.14 -17.58
CA VAL A 270 3.36 -8.36 -18.06
C VAL A 270 4.85 -8.23 -17.84
N LEU A 271 5.46 -9.12 -17.04
CA LEU A 271 6.86 -9.02 -16.66
C LEU A 271 7.82 -8.93 -17.87
N SER A 272 7.58 -9.73 -18.90
CA SER A 272 8.41 -9.73 -20.11
C SER A 272 8.36 -8.41 -20.87
N ASP A 273 7.21 -7.75 -20.91
CA ASP A 273 7.04 -6.46 -21.59
C ASP A 273 7.76 -5.35 -20.81
N VAL A 274 7.64 -5.37 -19.47
CA VAL A 274 8.38 -4.47 -18.58
C VAL A 274 9.88 -4.66 -18.77
N ALA A 275 10.38 -5.89 -18.65
CA ALA A 275 11.80 -6.20 -18.76
C ALA A 275 12.38 -5.84 -20.14
N GLN A 276 11.65 -6.11 -21.22
CA GLN A 276 12.09 -5.75 -22.57
C GLN A 276 12.17 -4.23 -22.75
N ARG A 277 11.16 -3.48 -22.29
CA ARG A 277 11.16 -2.02 -22.40
C ARG A 277 12.22 -1.37 -21.53
N VAL A 278 12.46 -1.89 -20.33
CA VAL A 278 13.58 -1.45 -19.48
C VAL A 278 14.90 -1.68 -20.20
N ARG A 279 15.10 -2.85 -20.80
CA ARG A 279 16.29 -3.14 -21.61
C ARG A 279 16.46 -2.16 -22.77
N ASP A 280 15.38 -1.82 -23.47
CA ASP A 280 15.41 -0.89 -24.60
C ASP A 280 15.77 0.53 -24.15
N GLU A 281 15.20 1.03 -23.04
CA GLU A 281 15.56 2.33 -22.44
C GLU A 281 17.02 2.38 -22.00
N LEU A 282 17.53 1.27 -21.44
CA LEU A 282 18.92 1.15 -21.00
C LEU A 282 19.91 0.74 -22.11
N GLN A 283 19.47 0.64 -23.36
CA GLN A 283 20.29 0.23 -24.51
C GLN A 283 21.06 -1.08 -24.25
N GLY A 284 20.36 -2.07 -23.67
CA GLY A 284 20.91 -3.39 -23.35
C GLY A 284 21.12 -3.64 -21.86
N GLY A 285 21.31 -2.58 -21.05
CA GLY A 285 21.42 -2.68 -19.59
C GLY A 285 22.84 -2.67 -19.02
N ASP A 286 23.87 -2.47 -19.84
CA ASP A 286 25.26 -2.40 -19.33
C ASP A 286 25.49 -1.09 -18.56
N PRO A 287 25.70 -1.13 -17.23
CA PRO A 287 25.89 0.08 -16.43
C PRO A 287 27.14 0.88 -16.84
N ARG A 288 28.12 0.26 -17.52
CA ARG A 288 29.34 0.92 -18.01
C ARG A 288 29.06 1.93 -19.13
N ASN A 289 27.92 1.83 -19.80
CA ASN A 289 27.52 2.74 -20.89
C ASN A 289 27.02 4.10 -20.38
N GLY A 290 26.78 4.25 -19.08
CA GLY A 290 26.33 5.51 -18.47
C GLY A 290 24.90 5.93 -18.83
N VAL A 291 24.13 5.05 -19.49
CA VAL A 291 22.71 5.28 -19.81
C VAL A 291 21.88 5.21 -18.52
N ARG A 292 21.08 6.25 -18.27
CA ARG A 292 20.14 6.30 -17.15
C ARG A 292 18.71 6.34 -17.65
N MET A 293 17.81 5.70 -16.91
CA MET A 293 16.37 5.69 -17.17
C MET A 293 15.66 6.56 -16.12
N ASP A 294 14.63 7.29 -16.55
CA ASP A 294 13.72 7.98 -15.63
C ASP A 294 12.67 6.99 -15.11
N ILE A 295 12.94 6.41 -13.93
CA ILE A 295 12.05 5.45 -13.26
C ILE A 295 10.69 6.10 -12.94
N ALA A 296 10.68 7.38 -12.58
CA ALA A 296 9.47 8.10 -12.19
C ALA A 296 8.55 8.37 -13.38
N ALA A 297 9.10 8.52 -14.59
CA ALA A 297 8.32 8.71 -15.81
C ALA A 297 8.00 7.40 -16.56
N PHE A 298 8.63 6.28 -16.18
CA PHE A 298 8.39 4.99 -16.84
C PHE A 298 7.01 4.43 -16.48
N ASP A 299 6.17 4.22 -17.49
CA ASP A 299 4.87 3.56 -17.34
C ASP A 299 5.02 2.05 -17.65
N PRO A 300 4.99 1.15 -16.66
CA PRO A 300 5.16 -0.29 -16.88
C PRO A 300 3.92 -0.99 -17.45
N SER A 301 2.77 -0.32 -17.55
CA SER A 301 1.55 -0.91 -18.10
C SER A 301 1.50 -0.94 -19.63
N LEU A 302 2.39 -0.19 -20.32
CA LEU A 302 2.39 -0.15 -21.78
C LEU A 302 3.01 -1.43 -22.36
N ASN A 303 2.24 -2.12 -23.21
CA ASN A 303 2.71 -3.24 -24.01
C ASN A 303 3.75 -2.78 -25.05
N GLY A 304 4.62 -3.67 -25.51
CA GLY A 304 5.73 -3.37 -26.44
C GLY A 304 5.34 -2.68 -27.77
N ARG A 305 4.05 -2.63 -28.14
CA ARG A 305 3.55 -1.91 -29.33
C ARG A 305 3.10 -0.46 -29.07
N GLY A 306 2.80 -0.08 -27.83
CA GLY A 306 2.22 1.24 -27.48
C GLY A 306 3.24 2.36 -27.24
N ALA A 307 4.49 2.02 -26.90
CA ALA A 307 5.50 3.00 -26.49
C ALA A 307 6.11 3.83 -27.65
N LEU A 308 6.03 3.33 -28.89
CA LEU A 308 6.56 4.03 -30.08
C LEU A 308 5.81 5.33 -30.41
N GLY A 309 4.60 5.55 -29.86
CA GLY A 309 3.76 6.71 -30.14
C GLY A 309 4.04 7.98 -29.31
N ARG A 310 4.81 7.90 -28.20
CA ARG A 310 5.03 9.05 -27.29
C ARG A 310 6.46 9.60 -27.28
N ARG A 311 7.41 8.98 -27.98
CA ARG A 311 8.79 9.50 -28.12
C ARG A 311 8.90 10.64 -29.16
N ARG A 312 8.13 11.72 -29.00
CA ARG A 312 8.47 13.03 -29.58
C ARG A 312 8.01 14.11 -28.62
N LEU A 313 8.94 14.57 -27.79
CA LEU A 313 9.11 15.96 -27.33
C LEU A 313 10.41 15.96 -26.49
N LYS A 314 11.56 15.97 -27.18
CA LYS A 314 12.83 16.32 -26.55
C LYS A 314 12.82 17.84 -26.37
N HIS A 315 12.71 18.32 -25.13
CA HIS A 315 13.19 19.65 -24.79
C HIS A 315 14.72 19.57 -24.66
N THR A 316 15.41 19.95 -25.73
CA THR A 316 16.82 20.34 -25.66
C THR A 316 16.90 21.64 -24.87
N GLN A 317 17.44 21.61 -23.66
CA GLN A 317 17.93 22.81 -23.02
C GLN A 317 19.31 23.17 -23.61
N PRO A 318 19.57 24.45 -23.95
CA PRO A 318 20.86 24.86 -24.47
C PRO A 318 21.90 24.96 -23.33
N VAL A 319 23.11 24.51 -23.63
CA VAL A 319 24.32 24.74 -22.83
C VAL A 319 24.60 26.26 -22.81
N PRO A 320 24.86 26.89 -21.65
CA PRO A 320 25.31 28.27 -21.63
C PRO A 320 26.76 28.34 -22.11
N SER A 321 26.99 29.10 -23.17
CA SER A 321 28.32 29.52 -23.63
C SER A 321 28.93 30.48 -22.62
N SER A 322 30.05 30.11 -22.00
CA SER A 322 30.90 31.05 -21.28
C SER A 322 31.91 31.66 -22.26
N THR A 323 31.64 32.90 -22.68
CA THR A 323 32.65 33.84 -23.20
C THR A 323 32.61 35.10 -22.34
N ASP A 324 33.79 35.43 -21.84
CA ASP A 324 34.31 36.75 -21.45
C ASP A 324 33.69 37.48 -20.24
N GLU A 325 34.47 37.67 -19.17
CA GLU A 325 35.39 38.82 -19.03
C GLU A 325 36.06 38.80 -17.64
N ALA A 326 37.40 38.73 -17.62
CA ALA A 326 38.33 39.57 -16.84
C ALA A 326 39.77 39.30 -17.29
#